data_AF-A0A2V8A2D5-F1
#
_entry.id   AF-A0A2V8A2D5-F1
#
_cell.length_a   1.000
_cell.length_b   1.000
_cell.length_c   1.000
_cell.angle_alpha   90.00
_cell.angle_beta   90.00
_cell.angle_gamma   90.00
#
_symmetry.space_group_name_H-M   'P 1'
#
loop_
_entity.id
_entity.type
_entity.pdbx_description
1 polymer ?
#
loop_
_entity_poly.entity_id
_entity_poly.type
_entity_poly.pdbx_seq_one_letter_code
_entity_poly.pdbx_strand_id
1 'polypeptide(L)' 'MDLSIFKNALVARQNLQLRLEIFNLFNRANFATPNSAALFNPDGTQIPGATQITHTATTSRQVQLGVKFVF' A
#
# COMPACT_ATOMS: atom_id res chain seq x y z
N MET A 1 3.05 -2.34 8.00
CA MET A 1 2.23 -2.16 9.22
C MET A 1 1.02 -1.37 8.83
N ASP A 2 -0.15 -1.85 9.23
CA ASP A 2 -1.45 -1.28 8.90
C ASP A 2 -2.21 -1.01 10.21
N LEU A 3 -3.08 -0.01 10.19
CA LEU A 3 -3.82 0.43 11.36
C LEU A 3 -5.31 0.46 11.05
N SER A 4 -6.10 -0.16 11.92
CA SER A 4 -7.56 -0.11 11.85
C SER A 4 -8.12 0.38 13.18
N ILE A 5 -8.93 1.42 13.13
CA ILE A 5 -9.62 2.01 14.28
C ILE A 5 -11.13 1.91 14.04
N PHE A 6 -11.84 1.41 15.05
CA PHE A 6 -13.29 1.24 15.01
C PHE A 6 -13.92 2.00 16.18
N LYS A 7 -14.97 2.78 15.89
CA LYS A 7 -15.77 3.46 16.92
C LYS A 7 -17.24 3.10 16.73
N ASN A 8 -17.82 2.48 17.74
CA ASN A 8 -19.27 2.29 17.82
C ASN A 8 -19.87 3.48 18.58
N ALA A 9 -20.98 4.01 18.07
CA ALA A 9 -21.76 5.07 18.68
C ALA A 9 -23.24 4.68 18.61
N LEU A 10 -23.95 4.87 19.72
CA LEU A 10 -25.40 4.73 19.76
C LEU A 10 -26.01 6.05 19.30
N VAL A 11 -26.76 6.04 18.21
CA VAL A 11 -27.47 7.20 17.68
C VAL A 11 -28.93 6.82 17.51
N ALA A 12 -29.84 7.52 18.19
CA ALA A 12 -31.28 7.25 18.10
C ALA A 12 -31.68 5.77 18.29
N ARG A 13 -31.06 5.09 19.27
CA ARG A 13 -31.22 3.64 19.57
C ARG A 13 -30.68 2.68 18.49
N GLN A 14 -30.08 3.20 17.43
CA GLN A 14 -29.43 2.43 16.38
C GLN A 14 -27.92 2.45 16.57
N ASN A 15 -27.24 1.40 16.13
CA ASN A 15 -25.79 1.29 16.27
C ASN A 15 -25.12 1.79 14.99
N LEU A 16 -24.32 2.84 15.13
CA LEU A 16 -23.48 3.38 14.07
C LEU A 16 -22.02 3.02 14.36
N GLN A 17 -21.35 2.39 13.41
CA GLN A 17 -19.93 2.09 13.47
C GLN A 17 -19.16 2.92 12.45
N LEU A 18 -18.21 3.71 12.95
CA LEU A 18 -17.21 4.41 12.15
C LEU A 18 -15.94 3.57 12.06
N ARG A 19 -15.35 3.52 10.88
CA ARG A 19 -14.12 2.78 10.58
C ARG A 19 -13.10 3.71 9.93
N LEU A 20 -11.88 3.68 10.44
CA LEU A 20 -10.72 4.31 9.84
C LEU A 20 -9.68 3.22 9.60
N GLU A 21 -9.30 3.03 8.35
CA GLU A 21 -8.30 2.05 7.94
C GLU A 21 -7.15 2.77 7.23
N ILE A 22 -5.94 2.56 7.72
CA ILE A 22 -4.71 3.14 7.18
C ILE A 22 -3.77 2.01 6.78
N PHE A 23 -3.57 1.84 5.48
CA PHE A 23 -2.59 0.92 4.93
C PHE A 23 -1.25 1.61 4.75
N ASN A 24 -0.16 0.89 5.03
CA ASN A 24 1.19 1.46 5.06
C ASN A 24 1.26 2.67 6.02
N LEU A 25 1.00 2.43 7.31
CA LEU A 25 0.91 3.44 8.36
C LEU A 25 2.10 4.40 8.37
N PHE A 26 3.32 3.90 8.15
CA PHE A 26 4.55 4.72 8.16
C PHE A 26 4.95 5.24 6.77
N ASN A 27 4.16 4.96 5.74
CA ASN A 27 4.46 5.29 4.35
C ASN A 27 5.88 4.83 3.91
N ARG A 28 6.28 3.64 4.32
CA ARG A 28 7.57 3.06 3.91
C ARG A 28 7.52 2.76 2.41
N ALA A 29 8.50 3.27 1.67
CA ALA A 29 8.74 2.86 0.29
C ALA A 29 9.45 1.50 0.28
N ASN A 30 8.82 0.50 -0.34
CA ASN A 30 9.47 -0.76 -0.65
C ASN A 30 9.87 -0.73 -2.12
N PHE A 31 11.15 -0.60 -2.42
CA PHE A 31 11.64 -0.53 -3.79
C PHE A 31 11.42 -1.86 -4.51
N ALA A 32 10.95 -1.81 -5.76
CA ALA A 32 10.84 -3.00 -6.60
C ALA A 32 12.24 -3.49 -7.01
N THR A 33 12.30 -4.73 -7.46
CA THR A 33 13.50 -5.22 -8.14
C THR A 33 13.70 -4.44 -9.45
N PRO A 34 14.94 -4.26 -9.92
CA PRO A 34 15.21 -3.72 -11.25
C PRO A 34 14.47 -4.52 -12.34
N ASN A 35 14.14 -3.85 -13.45
CA ASN A 35 13.31 -4.42 -14.52
C ASN A 35 14.00 -5.54 -15.32
N SER A 36 15.33 -5.62 -15.27
CA SER A 36 16.10 -6.67 -15.94
C SER A 36 16.65 -7.67 -14.92
N ALA A 37 16.36 -8.95 -15.13
CA ALA A 37 17.02 -10.02 -14.38
C ALA A 37 18.46 -10.28 -14.88
N ALA A 38 18.79 -9.84 -16.09
CA ALA A 38 20.11 -9.99 -16.71
C ALA A 38 20.87 -8.66 -16.74
N LEU A 39 22.18 -8.72 -16.46
CA LEU A 39 23.07 -7.55 -16.49
C LEU A 39 23.72 -7.34 -17.87
N PHE A 40 23.78 -8.41 -18.68
CA PHE A 40 24.43 -8.44 -19.99
C PHE A 40 23.54 -9.10 -21.04
N ASN A 41 23.67 -8.67 -22.28
CA ASN A 41 23.13 -9.33 -23.45
C ASN A 41 23.90 -10.64 -23.73
N PRO A 42 23.35 -11.57 -24.53
CA PRO A 42 24.04 -12.81 -24.90
C PRO A 42 25.39 -12.61 -25.62
N ASP A 43 25.60 -11.44 -26.24
CA ASP A 43 26.86 -11.05 -26.89
C ASP A 43 27.91 -10.47 -25.90
N GLY A 44 27.59 -10.43 -24.61
CA GLY A 44 28.46 -9.91 -23.55
C GLY A 44 28.40 -8.40 -23.34
N THR A 45 27.62 -7.65 -24.12
CA THR A 45 27.44 -6.20 -23.92
C THR A 45 26.53 -5.91 -22.72
N GLN A 46 26.74 -4.78 -22.02
CA GLN A 46 25.93 -4.39 -20.86
C GLN A 46 24.53 -3.93 -21.29
N ILE A 47 23.51 -4.30 -20.51
CA ILE A 47 22.14 -3.80 -20.70
C ILE A 47 21.99 -2.44 -19.98
N PRO A 48 21.73 -1.34 -20.70
CA PRO A 48 21.54 -0.04 -20.08
C PRO A 48 20.37 -0.05 -19.09
N GLY A 49 20.60 0.45 -17.87
CA GLY A 49 19.56 0.52 -16.84
C GLY A 49 19.18 -0.82 -16.21
N ALA A 50 19.92 -1.91 -16.46
CA ALA A 50 19.60 -3.23 -15.90
C ALA A 50 19.51 -3.25 -14.36
N THR A 51 20.22 -2.37 -13.67
CA THR A 51 20.21 -2.22 -12.21
C THR A 51 19.33 -1.09 -11.72
N GLN A 52 18.63 -0.37 -12.62
CA GLN A 52 17.84 0.79 -12.26
C GLN A 52 16.52 0.37 -11.64
N ILE A 53 16.24 0.89 -10.44
CA ILE A 53 14.93 0.78 -9.80
C ILE A 53 14.08 1.96 -10.27
N THR A 54 12.92 1.65 -10.84
CA THR A 54 12.03 2.65 -11.43
C THR A 54 10.72 2.83 -10.67
N HIS A 55 10.39 1.92 -9.75
CA HIS A 55 9.13 1.94 -9.02
C HIS A 55 9.23 1.22 -7.66
N THR A 56 8.17 1.34 -6.87
CA THR A 56 8.00 0.61 -5.60
C THR A 56 7.17 -0.66 -5.81
N ALA A 57 7.47 -1.72 -5.08
CA ALA A 57 6.76 -2.99 -5.14
C ALA A 57 5.36 -2.93 -4.51
N THR A 58 5.14 -1.98 -3.59
CA THR A 58 3.87 -1.80 -2.89
C THR A 58 3.35 -0.38 -3.10
N THR A 59 2.05 -0.18 -2.89
CA THR A 59 1.43 1.15 -2.92
C THR A 59 1.93 2.04 -1.78
N SER A 60 1.84 3.35 -1.99
CA SER A 60 1.97 4.35 -0.92
C SER A 60 0.84 4.22 0.11
N ARG A 61 0.93 5.00 1.20
CA ARG A 61 -0.11 5.08 2.23
C ARG A 61 -1.50 5.30 1.61
N GLN A 62 -2.45 4.48 2.04
CA GLN A 62 -3.87 4.64 1.72
C GLN A 62 -4.64 4.84 3.00
N VAL A 63 -5.59 5.76 2.99
CA VAL A 63 -6.51 6.02 4.10
C VAL A 63 -7.93 5.81 3.59
N GLN A 64 -8.68 4.97 4.29
CA GLN A 64 -10.06 4.65 3.96
C GLN A 64 -10.95 4.95 5.17
N LEU A 65 -12.11 5.52 4.87
CA LEU A 65 -13.15 5.83 5.86
C LEU A 65 -14.40 5.02 5.53
N GLY A 66 -14.95 4.37 6.54
CA GLY A 66 -16.15 3.55 6.42
C GLY A 66 -17.18 3.89 7.48
N VAL A 67 -18.45 3.76 7.11
CA VAL A 67 -19.59 3.87 8.02
C VAL A 67 -20.45 2.62 7.85
N LYS A 68 -20.79 1.98 8.97
CA LYS A 68 -21.79 0.90 9.01
C LYS A 68 -22.90 1.30 9.95
N PHE A 69 -24.13 1.25 9.46
CA PHE A 69 -25.32 1.51 10.24
C PHE A 69 -26.12 0.21 10.41
N VAL A 70 -26.55 -0.08 11.64
CA VAL A 70 -27.35 -1.27 11.99
C VAL A 70 -28.69 -0.80 12.52
N PHE A 71 -29.76 -1.22 11.85
CA PHE A 71 -31.15 -0.88 12.14
C PHE A 71 -31.90 -2.04 12.80
#